data_AF-A0A8T5U0U6-F1
#
_entry.id   AF-A0A8T5U0U6-F1
#
_cell.length_a   1.000
_cell.length_b   1.000
_cell.length_c   1.000
_cell.angle_alpha   90.00
_cell.angle_beta   90.00
_cell.angle_gamma   90.00
#
_symmetry.space_group_name_H-M   'P 1'
#
loop_
_entity.id
_entity.type
_entity.pdbx_description
1 polymer ?
#
loop_
_entity_poly.entity_id
_entity_poly.type
_entity_poly.pdbx_seq_one_letter_code
_entity_poly.pdbx_strand_id
1 'polypeptide(L)' 'MSIEELEEEVEKLKIEMDQLEEVCDTLPECSEDDACETCKTYKKIDSLNDKIEELEEKIESLMSNGEDDD' A
#
# COMPACT_ATOMS: atom_id res chain seq x y z
N MET A 1 -15.35 -10.07 4.40
CA MET A 1 -14.67 -9.27 3.37
C MET A 1 -14.74 -10.08 2.10
N SER A 2 -15.59 -9.62 1.18
CA SER A 2 -15.59 -10.10 -0.19
C SER A 2 -14.32 -9.64 -0.90
N ILE A 3 -13.96 -10.29 -2.00
CA ILE A 3 -12.85 -9.87 -2.86
C ILE A 3 -13.02 -8.40 -3.28
N GLU A 4 -14.23 -8.01 -3.67
CA GLU A 4 -14.57 -6.63 -4.05
C GLU A 4 -14.26 -5.59 -2.94
N GLU A 5 -14.49 -5.94 -1.67
CA GLU A 5 -14.18 -5.05 -0.54
C GLU A 5 -12.67 -4.89 -0.33
N LEU A 6 -11.91 -5.97 -0.56
CA LEU A 6 -10.45 -5.96 -0.44
C LEU A 6 -9.82 -5.18 -1.61
N GLU A 7 -10.33 -5.35 -2.83
CA GLU A 7 -9.89 -4.59 -4.00
C GLU A 7 -10.15 -3.08 -3.81
N GLU A 8 -11.31 -2.69 -3.29
CA GLU A 8 -11.61 -1.29 -2.98
C GLU A 8 -10.68 -0.73 -1.88
N GLU A 9 -10.30 -1.55 -0.89
CA GLU A 9 -9.35 -1.15 0.14
C GLU A 9 -7.94 -0.98 -0.45
N VAL A 10 -7.49 -1.88 -1.32
CA VAL A 10 -6.23 -1.75 -2.05
C VAL A 10 -6.18 -0.47 -2.88
N GLU A 11 -7.23 -0.16 -3.64
CA GLU A 11 -7.27 1.10 -4.42
C GLU A 11 -7.19 2.34 -3.52
N LYS A 12 -7.90 2.35 -2.38
CA LYS A 12 -7.83 3.46 -1.43
C LYS A 12 -6.42 3.63 -0.85
N LEU A 13 -5.77 2.52 -0.49
CA LEU A 13 -4.42 2.56 0.06
C LEU A 13 -3.41 3.03 -0.99
N LYS A 14 -3.55 2.59 -2.25
CA LYS A 14 -2.74 3.08 -3.38
C LYS A 14 -2.89 4.59 -3.57
N ILE A 15 -4.12 5.11 -3.56
CA ILE A 15 -4.39 6.56 -3.65
C ILE A 15 -3.77 7.33 -2.46
N GLU A 16 -3.89 6.82 -1.23
CA GLU A 16 -3.27 7.45 -0.06
C GLU A 16 -1.75 7.45 -0.17
N MET A 17 -1.16 6.37 -0.69
CA MET A 17 0.27 6.24 -0.93
C MET A 17 0.77 7.26 -1.97
N ASP A 18 0.12 7.37 -3.13
CA ASP A 18 0.42 8.37 -4.16
C ASP A 18 0.40 9.80 -3.59
N GLN A 19 -0.61 10.12 -2.78
CA GLN A 19 -0.71 11.43 -2.13
C GLN A 19 0.44 11.68 -1.15
N LEU A 20 0.84 10.65 -0.40
CA LEU A 20 1.96 10.76 0.53
C LEU A 20 3.30 10.89 -0.21
N GLU A 21 3.47 10.21 -1.34
CA GLU A 21 4.66 10.34 -2.20
C GLU A 21 4.79 11.77 -2.74
N GLU A 22 3.69 12.35 -3.25
CA GLU A 22 3.68 13.75 -3.71
C GLU A 22 4.04 14.72 -2.57
N VAL A 23 3.50 14.50 -1.37
CA VAL A 23 3.87 15.29 -0.19
C VAL A 23 5.35 15.10 0.15
N CYS A 24 5.86 13.87 0.07
CA CYS A 24 7.25 13.53 0.35
C CYS A 24 8.22 14.32 -0.55
N ASP A 25 7.93 14.44 -1.84
CA ASP A 25 8.72 15.24 -2.79
C ASP A 25 8.73 16.74 -2.45
N THR A 26 7.68 17.25 -1.81
CA THR A 26 7.60 18.67 -1.40
C THR A 26 8.24 18.96 -0.04
N LEU A 27 8.53 17.93 0.74
CA LEU A 27 9.04 18.07 2.09
C LEU A 27 10.57 18.17 2.09
N PRO A 28 11.15 19.28 2.60
CA PRO A 28 12.60 19.46 2.64
C PRO A 28 13.29 18.42 3.53
N GLU A 29 12.58 17.91 4.54
CA GLU A 29 13.03 16.82 5.42
C GLU A 29 13.05 15.44 4.75
N CYS A 30 12.61 15.33 3.49
CA CYS A 30 12.62 14.12 2.67
C CYS A 30 13.50 14.29 1.41
N SER A 31 14.08 15.50 1.19
CA SER A 31 14.93 15.84 0.04
C SER A 31 16.45 15.64 0.27
N GLU A 32 16.89 15.35 1.49
CA GLU A 32 18.30 14.97 1.75
C GLU A 32 18.56 13.50 1.37
N ASP A 33 19.79 13.14 0.98
CA ASP A 33 20.14 11.80 0.46
C ASP A 33 19.74 10.61 1.39
N ASP A 34 19.67 10.84 2.72
CA ASP A 34 19.28 9.86 3.75
C ASP A 34 17.91 10.17 4.39
N ALA A 35 17.22 11.18 3.86
CA ALA A 35 16.01 11.72 4.45
C ALA A 35 14.87 10.70 4.46
N CYS A 36 14.86 9.82 3.47
CA CYS A 36 13.95 8.69 3.32
C CYS A 36 13.82 7.82 4.60
N GLU A 37 14.92 7.53 5.30
CA GLU A 37 14.90 6.71 6.53
C GLU A 37 14.34 7.44 7.77
N THR A 38 14.36 8.78 7.74
CA THR A 38 13.94 9.63 8.86
C THR A 38 12.60 10.32 8.63
N CYS A 39 12.20 10.44 7.36
CA CYS A 39 10.96 11.00 6.88
C CYS A 39 9.78 10.10 7.29
N LYS A 40 8.94 10.61 8.19
CA LYS A 40 7.78 9.86 8.71
C LYS A 40 6.78 9.53 7.60
N THR A 41 6.70 10.38 6.58
CA THR A 41 5.86 10.17 5.39
C THR A 41 6.33 8.92 4.64
N TYR A 42 7.64 8.75 4.45
CA TYR A 42 8.21 7.58 3.79
C TYR A 42 7.96 6.29 4.57
N LYS A 43 8.12 6.30 5.91
CA LYS A 43 7.74 5.14 6.74
C LYS A 43 6.26 4.78 6.62
N LYS A 44 5.41 5.78 6.43
CA LYS A 44 3.99 5.54 6.24
C LYS A 44 3.71 4.95 4.86
N ILE A 45 4.39 5.41 3.82
CA ILE A 45 4.35 4.84 2.46
C ILE A 45 4.79 3.37 2.50
N ASP A 46 5.90 3.06 3.15
CA ASP A 46 6.43 1.70 3.31
C ASP A 46 5.41 0.78 3.99
N SER A 47 4.84 1.21 5.12
CA SER A 47 3.77 0.46 5.80
C SER A 47 2.48 0.32 4.97
N LEU A 48 2.16 1.29 4.11
CA LEU A 48 1.02 1.19 3.20
C LEU A 48 1.29 0.15 2.11
N ASN A 49 2.51 0.11 1.58
CA ASN A 49 2.95 -0.89 0.60
C ASN A 49 2.86 -2.30 1.17
N ASP A 50 3.41 -2.55 2.37
CA ASP A 50 3.31 -3.85 3.05
C ASP A 50 1.85 -4.30 3.19
N LYS A 51 0.96 -3.35 3.52
CA LYS A 51 -0.45 -3.64 3.70
C LYS A 51 -1.17 -3.91 2.38
N ILE A 52 -0.79 -3.22 1.30
CA ILE A 52 -1.29 -3.50 -0.05
C ILE A 52 -0.88 -4.91 -0.46
N GLU A 53 0.38 -5.29 -0.26
CA GLU A 53 0.89 -6.62 -0.59
C GLU A 53 0.13 -7.71 0.19
N GLU A 54 -0.06 -7.55 1.50
CA GLU A 54 -0.86 -8.49 2.32
C GLU A 54 -2.31 -8.63 1.82
N LEU A 55 -2.92 -7.52 1.40
CA LEU A 55 -4.28 -7.53 0.86
C LEU A 55 -4.33 -8.20 -0.52
N GLU A 56 -3.35 -7.96 -1.38
CA GLU A 56 -3.23 -8.59 -2.70
C GLU A 56 -3.01 -10.11 -2.57
N GLU A 57 -2.12 -10.56 -1.67
CA GLU A 57 -1.93 -11.99 -1.34
C GLU A 57 -3.23 -12.63 -0.83
N LYS A 58 -3.97 -11.91 0.01
CA LYS A 58 -5.25 -12.39 0.54
C LYS A 58 -6.32 -12.49 -0.54
N ILE A 59 -6.36 -11.55 -1.47
CA ILE A 59 -7.24 -11.58 -2.64
C ILE A 59 -6.89 -12.79 -3.51
N GLU A 60 -5.61 -13.00 -3.81
CA GLU A 60 -5.14 -14.15 -4.59
C GLU A 60 -5.51 -15.47 -3.91
N SER A 61 -5.28 -15.59 -2.60
CA SER A 61 -5.66 -16.76 -1.81
C SER A 61 -7.16 -17.02 -1.84
N LEU A 62 -7.99 -15.98 -1.76
CA LEU A 62 -9.45 -16.12 -1.83
C LEU A 62 -9.93 -16.49 -3.24
N MET A 63 -9.30 -15.96 -4.29
CA MET A 63 -9.59 -16.37 -5.67
C MET A 63 -9.20 -17.83 -5.91
N SER A 64 -7.99 -18.22 -5.51
CA SER A 64 -7.50 -19.60 -5.68
C SER A 64 -8.30 -20.61 -4.86
N ASN A 65 -8.68 -20.27 -3.62
CA ASN A 65 -9.52 -21.15 -2.80
C ASN A 65 -10.98 -21.20 -3.31
N GLY A 66 -11.37 -20.31 -4.23
CA GLY A 66 -12.64 -20.39 -4.95
C GLY A 66 -12.61 -21.31 -6.17
N GLU A 67 -11.42 -21.69 -6.66
CA GLU A 67 -11.22 -22.55 -7.84
C GLU A 67 -10.93 -24.03 -7.50
N ASP A 68 -10.70 -24.38 -6.22
CA ASP A 68 -10.42 -25.75 -5.74
C ASP A 68 -11.67 -26.56 -5.31
N ASP A 69 -12.89 -26.08 -5.62
CA ASP A 69 -14.17 -26.80 -5.41
C ASP A 69 -14.81 -27.20 -6.76
N ASP A 70 -14.07 -27.87 -7.64
CA ASP A 70 -14.61 -28.62 -8.81
C ASP A 70 -13.75 -29.87 -9.15
#